data_AF-A0A1H0I8G1-F1
#
_entry.id   AF-A0A1H0I8G1-F1
#
_cell.length_a   1.000
_cell.length_b   1.000
_cell.length_c   1.000
_cell.angle_alpha   90.00
_cell.angle_beta   90.00
_cell.angle_gamma   90.00
#
_symmetry.space_group_name_H-M   'P 1'
#
loop_
_entity.id
_entity.type
_entity.pdbx_description
1 polymer ?
#
loop_
_entity_poly.entity_id
_entity_poly.type
_entity_poly.pdbx_seq_one_letter_code
_entity_poly.pdbx_strand_id
1 'polypeptide(L)'
;MDTLQAGQELSRGEQLITTNGYMLTLQPDGNLVLSENTGTVWASGTDGKGAVRATMQDDGNFVLYADGDNAVWATGTMGNPGARLVLQDDRNLVVIGGDGSPKWATNTNTDSPQAASEAPAAAAAPAPAPAEEAPAAPAVRTYEVQSGDSLWAIAQNHYGDGNRYGEIAAANGIANPDLIHPGQVLTIP
;
A
#
# COMPACT_ATOMS: atom_id res chain seq x y z
N MET A 1 14.98 1.32 2.22
CA MET A 1 15.61 0.94 0.94
C MET A 1 14.54 1.02 -0.13
N ASP A 2 14.87 1.42 -1.35
CA ASP A 2 13.92 1.61 -2.47
C ASP A 2 14.06 0.53 -3.57
N THR A 3 15.04 -0.37 -3.40
CA THR A 3 15.47 -1.32 -4.43
C THR A 3 15.58 -2.72 -3.85
N LEU A 4 15.12 -3.71 -4.62
CA LEU A 4 15.32 -5.13 -4.39
C LEU A 4 16.24 -5.68 -5.50
N GLN A 5 17.46 -6.08 -5.14
CA GLN A 5 18.42 -6.68 -6.06
C GLN A 5 18.04 -8.14 -6.39
N ALA A 6 18.62 -8.67 -7.47
CA ALA A 6 18.57 -10.10 -7.75
C ALA A 6 18.97 -10.95 -6.53
N GLY A 7 18.19 -11.99 -6.27
CA GLY A 7 18.34 -12.88 -5.11
C GLY A 7 17.73 -12.34 -3.81
N GLN A 8 17.28 -11.08 -3.76
CA GLN A 8 16.65 -10.51 -2.57
C GLN A 8 15.13 -10.72 -2.57
N GLU A 9 14.56 -10.70 -1.37
CA GLU A 9 13.13 -10.85 -1.13
C GLU A 9 12.58 -9.77 -0.22
N LEU A 10 11.27 -9.58 -0.31
CA LEU A 10 10.44 -8.78 0.56
C LEU A 10 9.42 -9.72 1.23
N SER A 11 9.48 -9.84 2.54
CA SER A 11 8.52 -10.61 3.33
C SER A 11 7.29 -9.77 3.69
N ARG A 12 6.22 -10.43 4.16
CA ARG A 12 5.05 -9.71 4.69
C ARG A 12 5.43 -8.68 5.76
N GLY A 13 4.86 -7.49 5.64
CA GLY A 13 5.11 -6.36 6.52
C GLY A 13 6.40 -5.60 6.21
N GLU A 14 7.27 -6.12 5.36
CA GLU A 14 8.42 -5.38 4.86
C GLU A 14 8.00 -4.48 3.70
N GLN A 15 8.80 -3.43 3.49
CA GLN A 15 8.52 -2.43 2.47
C GLN A 15 9.78 -1.89 1.80
N LEU A 16 9.61 -1.50 0.53
CA LEU A 16 10.49 -0.52 -0.10
C LEU A 16 9.91 0.88 0.12
N ILE A 17 10.77 1.87 0.29
CA ILE A 17 10.38 3.26 0.52
C ILE A 17 11.37 4.22 -0.16
N THR A 18 10.83 5.23 -0.83
CA THR A 18 11.61 6.32 -1.46
C THR A 18 11.76 7.51 -0.52
N THR A 19 12.65 8.43 -0.88
CA THR A 19 12.86 9.68 -0.12
C THR A 19 11.61 10.57 -0.15
N ASN A 20 10.84 10.50 -1.25
CA ASN A 20 9.60 11.27 -1.42
C ASN A 20 8.37 10.61 -0.76
N GLY A 21 8.55 9.46 -0.10
CA GLY A 21 7.49 8.83 0.70
C GLY A 21 6.55 7.90 -0.08
N TYR A 22 6.94 7.43 -1.26
CA TYR A 22 6.27 6.32 -1.92
C TYR A 22 6.69 5.01 -1.29
N MET A 23 5.75 4.09 -1.12
CA MET A 23 5.96 2.84 -0.39
C MET A 23 5.47 1.66 -1.21
N LEU A 24 6.26 0.60 -1.29
CA LEU A 24 5.82 -0.70 -1.79
C LEU A 24 5.83 -1.69 -0.63
N THR A 25 4.67 -2.21 -0.25
CA THR A 25 4.51 -3.07 0.92
C THR A 25 3.85 -4.38 0.54
N LEU A 26 4.43 -5.51 0.98
CA LEU A 26 3.73 -6.79 0.96
C LEU A 26 2.86 -6.89 2.20
N GLN A 27 1.57 -6.71 2.05
CA GLN A 27 0.63 -6.61 3.17
C GLN A 27 0.32 -7.98 3.79
N PRO A 28 -0.20 -8.02 5.03
CA PRO A 28 -0.54 -9.28 5.71
C PRO A 28 -1.60 -10.14 5.00
N ASP A 29 -2.47 -9.52 4.21
CA ASP A 29 -3.49 -10.19 3.39
C ASP A 29 -2.91 -10.87 2.13
N GLY A 30 -1.60 -10.70 1.91
CA GLY A 30 -0.88 -11.25 0.76
C GLY A 30 -0.92 -10.38 -0.48
N ASN A 31 -1.40 -9.13 -0.39
CA ASN A 31 -1.37 -8.20 -1.51
C ASN A 31 -0.07 -7.38 -1.50
N LEU A 32 0.64 -7.31 -2.62
CA LEU A 32 1.71 -6.33 -2.80
C LEU A 32 1.11 -5.03 -3.32
N VAL A 33 1.30 -3.96 -2.56
CA VAL A 33 0.66 -2.66 -2.79
C VAL A 33 1.71 -1.57 -2.88
N LEU A 34 1.65 -0.78 -3.95
CA LEU A 34 2.31 0.50 -4.08
C LEU A 34 1.35 1.58 -3.59
N SER A 35 1.79 2.36 -2.62
CA SER A 35 1.02 3.44 -2.01
C SER A 35 1.80 4.74 -1.94
N GLU A 36 1.04 5.82 -1.83
CA GLU A 36 1.48 7.15 -1.44
C GLU A 36 0.75 7.57 -0.15
N ASN A 37 1.05 8.73 0.40
CA ASN A 37 0.46 9.17 1.68
C ASN A 37 -1.08 9.32 1.62
N THR A 38 -1.63 9.48 0.42
CA THR A 38 -3.06 9.68 0.18
C THR A 38 -3.82 8.39 -0.15
N GLY A 39 -3.13 7.28 -0.42
CA GLY A 39 -3.81 6.03 -0.73
C GLY A 39 -3.02 5.03 -1.56
N THR A 40 -3.75 4.04 -2.07
CA THR A 40 -3.19 2.99 -2.94
C THR A 40 -3.07 3.51 -4.37
N VAL A 41 -1.89 3.34 -4.95
CA VAL A 41 -1.58 3.75 -6.34
C VAL A 41 -1.68 2.55 -7.28
N TRP A 42 -1.20 1.38 -6.84
CA TRP A 42 -1.27 0.14 -7.59
C TRP A 42 -1.27 -1.06 -6.65
N ALA A 43 -1.89 -2.16 -7.06
CA ALA A 43 -1.86 -3.42 -6.33
C ALA A 43 -1.70 -4.61 -7.28
N SER A 44 -1.03 -5.65 -6.80
CA SER A 44 -0.84 -6.91 -7.53
C SER A 44 -2.13 -7.74 -7.68
N GLY A 45 -3.15 -7.48 -6.86
CA GLY A 45 -4.40 -8.24 -6.86
C GLY A 45 -4.21 -9.67 -6.34
N THR A 46 -3.30 -9.83 -5.37
CA THR A 46 -3.03 -11.11 -4.69
C THR A 46 -3.61 -11.19 -3.28
N ASP A 47 -4.47 -10.24 -2.93
CA ASP A 47 -5.31 -10.30 -1.74
C ASP A 47 -6.03 -11.65 -1.65
N GLY A 48 -5.95 -12.29 -0.49
CA GLY A 48 -6.56 -13.61 -0.26
C GLY A 48 -5.90 -14.79 -0.99
N LYS A 49 -4.88 -14.55 -1.83
CA LYS A 49 -4.08 -15.61 -2.49
C LYS A 49 -2.92 -16.10 -1.62
N GLY A 50 -2.72 -15.49 -0.47
CA GLY A 50 -1.79 -15.96 0.55
C GLY A 50 -0.32 -15.72 0.21
N ALA A 51 0.04 -14.72 -0.61
CA ALA A 51 1.44 -14.38 -0.85
C ALA A 51 2.15 -14.08 0.48
N VAL A 52 3.26 -14.75 0.78
CA VAL A 52 4.07 -14.60 2.00
C VAL A 52 5.37 -13.86 1.74
N ARG A 53 5.87 -13.91 0.49
CA ARG A 53 7.07 -13.22 0.06
C ARG A 53 6.97 -12.77 -1.39
N ALA A 54 7.73 -11.75 -1.74
CA ALA A 54 7.99 -11.33 -3.11
C ALA A 54 9.49 -11.35 -3.36
N THR A 55 9.94 -12.05 -4.40
CA THR A 55 11.37 -12.28 -4.66
C THR A 55 11.74 -11.70 -6.01
N MET A 56 12.81 -10.90 -6.05
CA MET A 56 13.51 -10.56 -7.29
C MET A 56 14.51 -11.67 -7.58
N GLN A 57 14.17 -12.57 -8.51
CA GLN A 57 14.94 -13.78 -8.76
C GLN A 57 16.21 -13.50 -9.58
N ASP A 58 17.21 -14.39 -9.47
CA ASP A 58 18.46 -14.29 -10.23
C ASP A 58 18.26 -14.39 -11.75
N ASP A 59 17.17 -15.01 -12.21
CA ASP A 59 16.81 -15.12 -13.62
C ASP A 59 16.18 -13.82 -14.19
N GLY A 60 15.94 -12.83 -13.33
CA GLY A 60 15.37 -11.54 -13.69
C GLY A 60 13.84 -11.45 -13.58
N ASN A 61 13.17 -12.48 -13.08
CA ASN A 61 11.74 -12.44 -12.82
C ASN A 61 11.44 -11.91 -11.40
N PHE A 62 10.45 -11.04 -11.25
CA PHE A 62 9.94 -10.66 -9.93
C PHE A 62 8.64 -11.41 -9.67
N VAL A 63 8.60 -12.18 -8.59
CA VAL A 63 7.54 -13.17 -8.34
C VAL A 63 7.03 -13.10 -6.91
N LEU A 64 5.71 -13.13 -6.74
CA LEU A 64 5.06 -13.30 -5.45
C LEU A 64 4.78 -14.78 -5.22
N TYR A 65 5.16 -15.26 -4.04
CA TYR A 65 5.00 -16.64 -3.63
C TYR A 65 4.08 -16.73 -2.42
N ALA A 66 3.11 -17.63 -2.48
CA ALA A 66 2.40 -18.14 -1.31
C ALA A 66 3.21 -19.25 -0.62
N ASP A 67 2.70 -19.73 0.51
CA ASP A 67 3.31 -20.85 1.25
C ASP A 67 3.59 -22.06 0.35
N GLY A 68 4.71 -22.74 0.59
CA GLY A 68 5.13 -23.90 -0.20
C GLY A 68 5.65 -23.56 -1.61
N ASP A 69 6.15 -22.34 -1.81
CA ASP A 69 6.76 -21.87 -3.07
C ASP A 69 5.79 -21.85 -4.28
N ASN A 70 4.48 -21.68 -4.01
CA ASN A 70 3.48 -21.52 -5.06
C ASN A 70 3.45 -20.08 -5.59
N ALA A 71 3.78 -19.88 -6.87
CA ALA A 71 3.76 -18.55 -7.48
C ALA A 71 2.30 -18.07 -7.70
N VAL A 72 1.96 -16.89 -7.19
CA VAL A 72 0.61 -16.31 -7.30
C VAL A 72 0.53 -15.10 -8.22
N TRP A 73 1.68 -14.47 -8.50
CA TRP A 73 1.82 -13.39 -9.47
C TRP A 73 3.28 -13.26 -9.91
N ALA A 74 3.52 -12.82 -11.13
CA ALA A 74 4.87 -12.55 -11.63
C ALA A 74 4.86 -11.42 -12.68
N THR A 75 5.99 -10.71 -12.81
CA THR A 75 6.20 -9.71 -13.88
C THR A 75 6.37 -10.32 -15.26
N GLY A 76 6.77 -11.61 -15.33
CA GLY A 76 7.05 -12.29 -16.59
C GLY A 76 8.37 -11.85 -17.24
N THR A 77 9.32 -11.37 -16.45
CA THR A 77 10.59 -10.78 -16.91
C THR A 77 11.78 -11.74 -16.84
N MET A 78 11.53 -13.04 -16.75
CA MET A 78 12.57 -14.10 -16.80
C MET A 78 13.47 -13.98 -18.04
N GLY A 79 14.74 -14.38 -17.89
CA GLY A 79 15.76 -14.26 -18.94
C GLY A 79 16.53 -12.93 -18.92
N ASN A 80 16.40 -12.15 -17.85
CA ASN A 80 17.08 -10.87 -17.65
C ASN A 80 17.95 -10.92 -16.37
N PRO A 81 19.01 -11.74 -16.34
CA PRO A 81 19.81 -11.91 -15.13
C PRO A 81 20.42 -10.59 -14.65
N GLY A 82 20.53 -10.45 -13.32
CA GLY A 82 20.96 -9.21 -12.68
C GLY A 82 19.92 -8.08 -12.74
N ALA A 83 18.67 -8.37 -13.13
CA ALA A 83 17.59 -7.42 -12.99
C ALA A 83 17.32 -7.12 -11.51
N ARG A 84 16.79 -5.92 -11.27
CA ARG A 84 16.41 -5.42 -9.95
C ARG A 84 15.04 -4.76 -10.02
N LEU A 85 14.29 -4.83 -8.94
CA LEU A 85 13.05 -4.08 -8.77
C LEU A 85 13.39 -2.74 -8.10
N VAL A 86 12.96 -1.63 -8.70
CA VAL A 86 13.24 -0.27 -8.19
C VAL A 86 11.92 0.47 -8.04
N LEU A 87 11.66 0.95 -6.83
CA LEU A 87 10.65 1.96 -6.57
C LEU A 87 11.30 3.34 -6.78
N GLN A 88 10.79 4.10 -7.74
CA GLN A 88 11.39 5.35 -8.20
C GLN A 88 10.72 6.57 -7.56
N ASP A 89 11.46 7.67 -7.50
CA ASP A 89 11.01 8.96 -6.96
C ASP A 89 9.91 9.63 -7.81
N ASP A 90 9.61 9.11 -8.99
CA ASP A 90 8.49 9.50 -9.86
C ASP A 90 7.21 8.69 -9.59
N ARG A 91 7.18 7.85 -8.54
CA ARG A 91 6.10 6.91 -8.18
C ARG A 91 6.01 5.66 -9.04
N ASN A 92 6.94 5.44 -9.98
CA ASN A 92 6.93 4.23 -10.78
C ASN A 92 7.61 3.07 -10.05
N LEU A 93 7.06 1.87 -10.20
CA LEU A 93 7.74 0.64 -9.79
C LEU A 93 8.18 -0.09 -11.04
N VAL A 94 9.49 -0.31 -11.18
CA VAL A 94 10.09 -0.78 -12.44
C VAL A 94 11.01 -1.96 -12.18
N VAL A 95 10.88 -3.03 -12.99
CA VAL A 95 11.93 -4.03 -13.12
C VAL A 95 12.94 -3.53 -14.13
N ILE A 96 14.16 -3.25 -13.68
CA ILE A 96 15.25 -2.77 -14.51
C ILE A 96 16.22 -3.93 -14.72
N GLY A 97 16.50 -4.29 -15.98
CA GLY A 97 17.48 -5.31 -16.33
C GLY A 97 18.90 -4.97 -15.86
N GLY A 98 19.79 -5.97 -15.83
CA GLY A 98 21.21 -5.76 -15.53
C GLY A 98 21.92 -4.82 -16.52
N ASP A 99 21.36 -4.67 -17.73
CA ASP A 99 21.78 -3.72 -18.76
C ASP A 99 21.24 -2.29 -18.55
N GLY A 100 20.43 -2.06 -17.52
CA GLY A 100 19.80 -0.77 -17.23
C GLY A 100 18.49 -0.51 -17.98
N SER A 101 18.04 -1.43 -18.85
CA SER A 101 16.79 -1.25 -19.60
C SER A 101 15.55 -1.60 -18.77
N PRO A 102 14.44 -0.84 -18.88
CA PRO A 102 13.19 -1.21 -18.21
C PRO A 102 12.58 -2.45 -18.89
N LYS A 103 12.23 -3.46 -18.10
CA LYS A 103 11.61 -4.71 -18.57
C LYS A 103 10.10 -4.76 -18.29
N TRP A 104 9.69 -4.15 -17.19
CA TRP A 104 8.30 -4.05 -16.77
C TRP A 104 8.13 -2.82 -15.88
N ALA A 105 6.94 -2.21 -15.90
CA ALA A 105 6.60 -1.09 -15.03
C ALA A 105 5.11 -1.11 -14.64
N THR A 106 4.79 -0.55 -13.48
CA THR A 106 3.40 -0.26 -13.09
C THR A 106 2.78 0.86 -13.93
N ASN A 107 3.59 1.71 -14.57
CA ASN A 107 3.17 2.90 -15.33
C ASN A 107 2.37 3.88 -14.47
N THR A 108 2.79 4.03 -13.21
CA THR A 108 2.18 4.90 -12.20
C THR A 108 2.90 6.23 -12.05
N ASN A 109 3.88 6.49 -12.92
CA ASN A 109 4.72 7.68 -12.89
C ASN A 109 3.88 8.96 -12.92
N THR A 110 4.32 9.97 -12.16
CA THR A 110 3.67 11.27 -12.05
C THR A 110 4.68 12.39 -12.02
N ASP A 111 4.37 13.50 -12.71
CA ASP A 111 5.17 14.73 -12.69
C ASP A 111 4.85 15.61 -11.47
N SER A 112 3.89 15.19 -10.64
CA SER A 112 3.51 15.89 -9.42
C SER A 112 4.32 15.33 -8.25
N PRO A 113 5.34 16.06 -7.74
CA PRO A 113 6.07 15.61 -6.56
C PRO A 113 5.09 15.52 -5.40
N GLN A 114 5.09 14.38 -4.70
CA GLN A 114 4.44 14.28 -3.40
C GLN A 114 5.11 15.34 -2.51
N ALA A 115 4.42 16.46 -2.26
CA ALA A 115 4.91 17.46 -1.32
C ALA A 115 5.15 16.72 -0.01
N ALA A 116 6.41 16.65 0.43
CA ALA A 116 6.77 16.14 1.73
C ALA A 116 5.90 16.90 2.73
N SER A 117 4.88 16.24 3.29
CA SER A 117 4.18 16.78 4.43
C SER A 117 5.25 16.98 5.48
N GLU A 118 5.58 18.23 5.78
CA GLU A 118 6.35 18.60 6.95
C GLU A 118 5.72 17.87 8.13
N ALA A 119 6.43 16.86 8.65
CA ALA A 119 6.16 16.38 9.98
C ALA A 119 6.37 17.57 10.93
N PRO A 120 5.44 17.87 11.85
CA PRO A 120 5.90 18.55 13.06
C PRO A 120 6.89 17.58 13.72
N ALA A 121 8.15 18.00 13.81
CA ALA A 121 9.16 17.26 14.53
C ALA A 121 8.68 16.98 15.97
N ALA A 122 8.52 15.71 16.31
CA ALA A 122 8.42 15.25 17.69
C ALA A 122 9.56 14.27 17.95
N ALA A 123 10.67 14.85 18.37
CA ALA A 123 11.66 14.39 19.34
C ALA A 123 12.03 12.90 19.43
N ALA A 124 13.35 12.67 19.39
CA ALA A 124 13.99 11.44 19.83
C ALA A 124 13.81 11.14 21.34
N ALA A 125 13.83 9.83 21.63
CA ALA A 125 14.27 9.11 22.84
C ALA A 125 13.26 8.83 23.98
N PRO A 126 13.44 7.75 24.81
CA PRO A 126 14.20 6.50 24.65
C PRO A 126 13.29 5.24 24.75
N ALA A 127 13.83 4.04 24.57
CA ALA A 127 13.11 2.80 24.84
C ALA A 127 12.71 2.67 26.33
N PRO A 128 11.52 2.12 26.63
CA PRO A 128 11.32 1.32 27.82
C PRO A 128 10.76 -0.07 27.46
N ALA A 129 11.26 -1.09 28.14
CA ALA A 129 10.48 -2.28 28.45
C ALA A 129 10.23 -2.27 29.97
N PRO A 130 9.28 -3.04 30.51
CA PRO A 130 7.88 -3.21 30.11
C PRO A 130 6.94 -2.92 31.31
N ALA A 131 5.67 -2.60 31.04
CA ALA A 131 4.47 -3.07 31.78
C ALA A 131 3.30 -2.05 31.74
N GLU A 132 2.11 -2.64 31.61
CA GLU A 132 0.79 -2.11 32.02
C GLU A 132 0.09 -1.16 31.04
N GLU A 133 -0.81 -1.70 30.20
CA GLU A 133 -1.74 -0.90 29.39
C GLU A 133 -3.20 -1.35 29.63
N ALA A 134 -3.95 -0.45 30.27
CA ALA A 134 -5.40 -0.36 30.28
C ALA A 134 -5.89 0.41 29.02
N PRO A 135 -7.19 0.46 28.71
CA PRO A 135 -7.75 0.23 27.38
C PRO A 135 -7.39 1.31 26.34
N ALA A 136 -7.02 0.85 25.14
CA ALA A 136 -6.79 1.71 23.99
C ALA A 136 -8.08 2.44 23.55
N ALA A 137 -7.98 3.74 23.34
CA ALA A 137 -9.00 4.57 22.68
C ALA A 137 -9.30 4.03 21.27
N PRO A 138 -10.53 4.24 20.72
CA PRO A 138 -10.88 3.69 19.42
C PRO A 138 -9.99 4.31 18.33
N ALA A 139 -9.29 3.46 17.59
CA ALA A 139 -8.55 3.87 16.41
C ALA A 139 -9.56 4.35 15.36
N VAL A 140 -9.55 5.66 15.09
CA VAL A 140 -10.31 6.28 14.00
C VAL A 140 -9.86 5.64 12.69
N ARG A 141 -10.81 5.12 11.91
CA ARG A 141 -10.53 4.46 10.62
C ARG A 141 -10.89 5.41 9.48
N THR A 142 -10.19 5.35 8.36
CA THR A 142 -10.55 6.11 7.15
C THR A 142 -10.94 5.16 6.02
N TYR A 143 -11.79 5.63 5.11
CA TYR A 143 -12.30 4.86 3.98
C TYR A 143 -12.37 5.73 2.72
N GLU A 144 -11.84 5.24 1.61
CA GLU A 144 -11.93 5.92 0.31
C GLU A 144 -13.18 5.42 -0.44
N VAL A 145 -14.11 6.33 -0.71
CA VAL A 145 -15.35 6.07 -1.46
C VAL A 145 -15.02 5.51 -2.82
N GLN A 146 -15.56 4.34 -3.15
CA GLN A 146 -15.43 3.71 -4.45
C GLN A 146 -16.61 4.06 -5.37
N SER A 147 -16.48 3.80 -6.66
CA SER A 147 -17.57 4.02 -7.61
C SER A 147 -18.77 3.14 -7.30
N GLY A 148 -19.91 3.76 -7.01
CA GLY A 148 -21.14 3.05 -6.63
C GLY A 148 -21.39 2.96 -5.13
N ASP A 149 -20.49 3.49 -4.30
CA ASP A 149 -20.70 3.55 -2.85
C ASP A 149 -21.74 4.58 -2.44
N SER A 150 -22.34 4.33 -1.27
CA SER A 150 -23.16 5.29 -0.53
C SER A 150 -22.71 5.30 0.93
N LEU A 151 -22.91 6.40 1.66
CA LEU A 151 -22.57 6.45 3.08
C LEU A 151 -23.29 5.36 3.89
N TRP A 152 -24.50 4.98 3.46
CA TRP A 152 -25.24 3.85 4.05
C TRP A 152 -24.51 2.52 3.87
N ALA A 153 -24.04 2.21 2.66
CA ALA A 153 -23.30 0.97 2.38
C ALA A 153 -21.98 0.93 3.15
N ILE A 154 -21.28 2.08 3.25
CA ILE A 154 -20.04 2.22 4.01
C ILE A 154 -20.32 2.02 5.51
N ALA A 155 -21.35 2.65 6.06
CA ALA A 155 -21.75 2.45 7.46
C ALA A 155 -22.12 1.00 7.75
N GLN A 156 -22.86 0.34 6.86
CA GLN A 156 -23.22 -1.07 6.99
C GLN A 156 -21.97 -1.97 7.01
N ASN A 157 -20.96 -1.65 6.20
CA ASN A 157 -19.72 -2.42 6.12
C ASN A 157 -18.81 -2.22 7.35
N HIS A 158 -18.71 -0.98 7.86
CA HIS A 158 -17.79 -0.65 8.94
C HIS A 158 -18.39 -0.75 10.34
N TYR A 159 -19.69 -0.49 10.49
CA TYR A 159 -20.39 -0.53 11.76
C TYR A 159 -21.32 -1.73 11.91
N GLY A 160 -21.57 -2.48 10.84
CA GLY A 160 -22.63 -3.48 10.82
C GLY A 160 -24.04 -2.90 10.86
N ASP A 161 -24.19 -1.57 10.78
CA ASP A 161 -25.47 -0.86 10.78
C ASP A 161 -25.43 0.31 9.79
N GLY A 162 -26.13 0.15 8.67
CA GLY A 162 -26.25 1.18 7.65
C GLY A 162 -26.86 2.50 8.15
N ASN A 163 -27.62 2.49 9.25
CA ASN A 163 -28.21 3.71 9.82
C ASN A 163 -27.19 4.64 10.48
N ARG A 164 -25.96 4.17 10.72
CA ARG A 164 -24.86 4.95 11.30
C ARG A 164 -24.13 5.84 10.29
N TYR A 165 -24.62 5.91 9.05
CA TYR A 165 -24.07 6.78 8.01
C TYR A 165 -24.07 8.27 8.40
N GLY A 166 -25.01 8.70 9.25
CA GLY A 166 -25.05 10.07 9.77
C GLY A 166 -23.83 10.44 10.61
N GLU A 167 -23.20 9.47 11.28
CA GLU A 167 -21.95 9.69 12.04
C GLU A 167 -20.79 9.95 11.10
N ILE A 168 -20.74 9.22 9.98
CA ILE A 168 -19.75 9.43 8.92
C ILE A 168 -19.96 10.80 8.28
N ALA A 169 -21.22 11.17 7.96
CA ALA A 169 -21.53 12.47 7.39
C ALA A 169 -21.13 13.62 8.34
N ALA A 170 -21.43 13.49 9.63
CA ALA A 170 -21.09 14.49 10.63
C ALA A 170 -19.58 14.61 10.85
N ALA A 171 -18.86 13.49 10.92
CA ALA A 171 -17.42 13.45 11.10
C ALA A 171 -16.66 14.07 9.92
N ASN A 172 -17.24 14.04 8.72
CA ASN A 172 -16.62 14.56 7.49
C ASN A 172 -17.25 15.87 6.99
N GLY A 173 -18.19 16.46 7.74
CA GLY A 173 -18.86 17.71 7.35
C GLY A 173 -19.67 17.61 6.05
N ILE A 174 -20.19 16.43 5.71
CA ILE A 174 -20.93 16.20 4.48
C ILE A 174 -22.35 16.73 4.64
N ALA A 175 -22.65 17.83 3.96
CA ALA A 175 -23.95 18.49 4.02
C ALA A 175 -25.06 17.66 3.32
N ASN A 176 -24.71 16.91 2.27
CA ASN A 176 -25.62 16.01 1.57
C ASN A 176 -25.08 14.56 1.61
N PRO A 177 -25.60 13.70 2.50
CA PRO A 177 -25.15 12.32 2.67
C PRO A 177 -25.24 11.44 1.41
N ASP A 178 -26.10 11.80 0.46
CA ASP A 178 -26.30 11.07 -0.80
C ASP A 178 -25.30 11.49 -1.89
N LEU A 179 -24.55 12.58 -1.68
CA LEU A 179 -23.57 13.11 -2.62
C LEU A 179 -22.16 12.87 -2.11
N ILE A 180 -21.67 11.65 -2.32
CA ILE A 180 -20.27 11.30 -2.14
C ILE A 180 -19.65 10.98 -3.50
N HIS A 181 -18.39 11.36 -3.67
CA HIS A 181 -17.69 11.15 -4.93
C HIS A 181 -16.66 10.03 -4.80
N PRO A 182 -16.54 9.16 -5.81
CA PRO A 182 -15.46 8.18 -5.84
C PRO A 182 -14.10 8.88 -5.70
N GLY A 183 -13.22 8.33 -4.87
CA GLY A 183 -11.94 8.93 -4.46
C GLY A 183 -12.02 9.84 -3.23
N GLN A 184 -13.21 10.09 -2.68
CA GLN A 184 -13.37 10.89 -1.45
C GLN A 184 -12.97 10.06 -0.22
N VAL A 185 -12.03 10.55 0.58
CA VAL A 185 -11.64 9.91 1.84
C VAL A 185 -12.56 10.36 2.97
N LEU A 186 -13.12 9.40 3.68
CA LEU A 186 -14.05 9.58 4.79
C LEU A 186 -13.45 9.06 6.09
N THR A 187 -13.57 9.85 7.13
CA THR A 187 -13.35 9.45 8.52
C THR A 187 -14.53 8.61 9.00
N ILE A 188 -14.23 7.45 9.58
CA ILE A 188 -15.17 6.50 10.16
C ILE A 188 -14.88 6.44 11.67
N PRO A 189 -15.62 7.23 12.48
CA PRO A 189 -15.49 7.27 13.95
C PRO A 189 -15.62 5.92 14.64
#